data_AF-A0A1T4KJ24-F1
#
_entry.id   AF-A0A1T4KJ24-F1
#
_cell.length_a   1.000
_cell.length_b   1.000
_cell.length_c   1.000
_cell.angle_alpha   90.00
_cell.angle_beta   90.00
_cell.angle_gamma   90.00
#
_symmetry.space_group_name_H-M   'P 1'
#
loop_
_entity.id
_entity.type
_entity.pdbx_description
1 polymer ?
#
loop_
_entity_poly.entity_id
_entity_poly.type
_entity_poly.pdbx_seq_one_letter_code
_entity_poly.pdbx_strand_id
1 'polypeptide(L)'
;MYPDVRFPIPLDDVYNCYLSVIKNENANNIVVIGDSCGANMAVSLCMKLRDNAKPLPGAVILFSFWGDMSNSGSSYKENCHRDPFYGIPKRISYEDAKDKIHRITLYAQGEDLYNPYLSPCFGSFADFPKTILVCGSADLGQSDSFTAYEKLKSEGVETYLLDYENMFHDFQMLKFLPESRNVFKRIKDIIQP
;
A
#
# COMPACT_ATOMS: atom_id res chain seq x y z
N MET A 1 12.73 1.21 14.34
CA MET A 1 11.47 0.65 14.90
C MET A 1 11.83 -0.04 16.20
N TYR A 2 11.08 0.20 17.28
CA TYR A 2 11.35 -0.43 18.57
C TYR A 2 11.13 -1.95 18.46
N PRO A 3 12.00 -2.79 19.05
CA PRO A 3 11.93 -4.25 18.93
C PRO A 3 10.61 -4.87 19.44
N ASP A 4 9.85 -4.14 20.26
CA ASP A 4 8.58 -4.61 20.83
C ASP A 4 7.35 -4.28 19.98
N VAL A 5 7.49 -3.46 18.93
CA VAL A 5 6.37 -3.06 18.07
C VAL A 5 6.25 -4.05 16.90
N ARG A 6 5.27 -4.95 17.02
CA ARG A 6 4.99 -6.04 16.09
C ARG A 6 3.54 -6.05 15.64
N PHE A 7 3.24 -6.75 14.56
CA PHE A 7 1.88 -7.06 14.17
C PHE A 7 1.12 -7.75 15.33
N PRO A 8 -0.15 -7.41 15.60
CA PRO A 8 -0.97 -6.37 14.95
C PRO A 8 -0.98 -5.01 15.68
N ILE A 9 -0.05 -4.73 16.60
CA ILE A 9 -0.11 -3.56 17.50
C ILE A 9 -0.30 -2.23 16.74
N PRO A 10 0.50 -1.88 15.72
CA PRO A 10 0.27 -0.67 14.93
C PRO A 10 -1.08 -0.62 14.22
N LEU A 11 -1.61 -1.77 13.77
CA LEU A 11 -2.93 -1.85 13.14
C LEU A 11 -4.04 -1.57 14.15
N ASP A 12 -3.89 -2.06 15.38
CA ASP A 12 -4.82 -1.77 16.47
C ASP A 12 -4.80 -0.27 16.83
N ASP A 13 -3.62 0.35 16.86
CA ASP A 13 -3.47 1.78 17.14
C ASP A 13 -4.14 2.65 16.06
N VAL A 14 -3.91 2.35 14.78
CA VAL A 14 -4.54 3.10 13.68
C VAL A 14 -6.05 2.88 13.66
N TYR A 15 -6.52 1.66 13.94
CA TYR A 15 -7.95 1.37 14.08
C TYR A 15 -8.60 2.20 15.20
N ASN A 16 -8.00 2.23 16.39
CA ASN A 16 -8.49 3.02 17.51
C ASN A 16 -8.44 4.53 17.23
N CYS A 17 -7.40 5.01 16.55
CA CYS A 17 -7.28 6.39 16.11
C CYS A 17 -8.44 6.77 15.17
N TYR A 18 -8.68 5.97 14.13
CA TYR A 18 -9.77 6.18 13.18
C TYR A 18 -11.14 6.20 13.88
N LEU A 19 -11.39 5.24 14.79
CA LEU A 19 -12.61 5.22 15.59
C LEU A 19 -12.79 6.47 16.45
N SER A 20 -11.71 7.12 16.89
CA SER A 20 -11.79 8.39 17.61
C SER A 20 -12.18 9.56 16.71
N VAL A 21 -11.70 9.57 15.46
CA VAL A 21 -11.97 10.63 14.47
C VAL A 21 -13.44 10.62 14.05
N ILE A 22 -13.98 9.44 13.73
CA ILE A 22 -15.38 9.31 13.28
C ILE A 22 -16.43 9.60 14.37
N LYS A 23 -16.01 9.89 15.61
CA LYS A 23 -16.93 10.39 16.64
C LYS A 23 -17.41 11.82 16.35
N ASN A 24 -16.57 12.61 15.69
CA ASN A 24 -16.84 14.02 15.41
C ASN A 24 -16.96 14.31 13.91
N GLU A 25 -16.46 13.42 13.05
CA GLU A 25 -16.46 13.58 11.60
C GLU A 25 -17.33 12.53 10.91
N ASN A 26 -18.00 12.91 9.82
CA ASN A 26 -18.66 11.94 8.96
C ASN A 26 -17.59 11.12 8.24
N ALA A 27 -17.62 9.79 8.40
CA ALA A 27 -16.65 8.88 7.79
C ALA A 27 -16.54 9.06 6.27
N ASN A 28 -17.64 9.39 5.59
CA ASN A 28 -17.65 9.62 4.13
C ASN A 28 -16.88 10.89 3.70
N ASN A 29 -16.57 11.80 4.64
CA ASN A 29 -15.75 12.99 4.39
C ASN A 29 -14.26 12.74 4.69
N ILE A 30 -13.89 11.54 5.14
CA ILE A 30 -12.51 11.20 5.49
C ILE A 30 -11.84 10.52 4.31
N VAL A 31 -10.61 10.95 4.02
CA VAL A 31 -9.70 10.25 3.11
C VAL A 31 -8.54 9.68 3.92
N VAL A 32 -8.32 8.37 3.82
CA VAL A 32 -7.14 7.73 4.42
C VAL A 32 -6.05 7.65 3.37
N ILE A 33 -4.84 8.07 3.72
CA ILE A 33 -3.71 8.13 2.81
C ILE A 33 -2.55 7.38 3.44
N GLY A 34 -1.86 6.57 2.66
CA GLY A 34 -0.64 5.90 3.09
C GLY A 34 0.32 5.66 1.93
N ASP A 35 1.60 5.62 2.24
CA ASP A 35 2.71 5.27 1.36
C ASP A 35 3.39 3.99 1.86
N SER A 36 3.80 3.08 0.96
CA SER A 36 4.57 1.89 1.32
C SER A 36 3.90 1.05 2.42
N CYS A 37 4.54 0.91 3.60
CA CYS A 37 3.95 0.26 4.77
C CYS A 37 2.76 1.02 5.39
N GLY A 38 2.68 2.34 5.21
CA GLY A 38 1.49 3.13 5.53
C GLY A 38 0.33 2.82 4.59
N ALA A 39 0.60 2.53 3.31
CA ALA A 39 -0.41 2.07 2.35
C ALA A 39 -0.93 0.67 2.71
N ASN A 40 -0.05 -0.24 3.13
CA ASN A 40 -0.43 -1.52 3.76
C ASN A 40 -1.42 -1.28 4.92
N MET A 41 -1.02 -0.42 5.85
CA MET A 41 -1.81 -0.09 7.04
C MET A 41 -3.18 0.52 6.69
N ALA A 42 -3.25 1.38 5.68
CA ALA A 42 -4.49 1.97 5.21
C ALA A 42 -5.48 0.92 4.67
N VAL A 43 -4.98 -0.06 3.93
CA VAL A 43 -5.79 -1.18 3.44
C VAL A 43 -6.21 -2.10 4.59
N SER A 44 -5.27 -2.52 5.45
CA SER A 44 -5.57 -3.37 6.61
C SER A 44 -6.55 -2.72 7.57
N LEU A 45 -6.47 -1.39 7.76
CA LEU A 45 -7.46 -0.61 8.49
C LEU A 45 -8.85 -0.76 7.87
N CYS A 46 -8.98 -0.58 6.56
CA CYS A 46 -10.28 -0.69 5.88
C CYS A 46 -10.86 -2.11 5.98
N MET A 47 -10.02 -3.15 5.81
CA MET A 47 -10.44 -4.54 6.04
C MET A 47 -10.98 -4.70 7.47
N LYS A 48 -10.20 -4.24 8.47
CA LYS A 48 -10.58 -4.36 9.88
C LYS A 48 -11.85 -3.58 10.23
N LEU A 49 -12.05 -2.39 9.66
CA LEU A 49 -13.27 -1.61 9.82
C LEU A 49 -14.49 -2.35 9.25
N ARG A 50 -14.40 -2.85 8.01
CA ARG A 50 -15.45 -3.64 7.37
C ARG A 50 -15.80 -4.87 8.21
N ASP A 51 -14.80 -5.64 8.60
CA ASP A 51 -14.98 -6.92 9.31
C ASP A 51 -15.57 -6.70 10.72
N ASN A 52 -15.45 -5.49 11.27
CA ASN A 52 -16.06 -5.08 12.54
C ASN A 52 -17.32 -4.21 12.36
N ALA A 53 -17.90 -4.18 11.15
CA ALA A 53 -19.08 -3.40 10.80
C ALA A 53 -19.00 -1.92 11.23
N LYS A 54 -17.84 -1.30 11.03
CA LYS A 54 -17.58 0.12 11.30
C LYS A 54 -17.68 0.93 9.99
N PRO A 55 -18.07 2.22 10.07
CA PRO A 55 -18.04 3.10 8.92
C PRO A 55 -16.65 3.14 8.26
N LEU A 56 -16.62 3.01 6.94
CA LEU A 56 -15.41 3.13 6.13
C LEU A 56 -15.16 4.60 5.74
N PRO A 57 -13.91 4.99 5.45
CA PRO A 57 -13.63 6.33 4.92
C PRO A 57 -14.28 6.52 3.54
N GLY A 58 -14.47 7.76 3.09
CA GLY A 58 -15.02 8.02 1.76
C GLY A 58 -14.06 7.64 0.62
N ALA A 59 -12.75 7.70 0.87
CA ALA A 59 -11.74 7.28 -0.09
C ALA A 59 -10.44 6.83 0.58
N VAL A 60 -9.62 6.08 -0.17
CA VAL A 60 -8.27 5.68 0.21
C VAL A 60 -7.30 6.00 -0.92
N ILE A 61 -6.15 6.58 -0.58
CA ILE A 61 -5.03 6.80 -1.51
C ILE A 61 -3.83 5.98 -1.06
N LEU A 62 -3.31 5.16 -1.96
CA LEU A 62 -2.21 4.25 -1.73
C LEU A 62 -1.05 4.64 -2.66
N PHE A 63 0.06 5.09 -2.07
CA PHE A 63 1.29 5.31 -2.82
C PHE A 63 2.25 4.14 -2.63
N SER A 64 2.87 3.66 -3.71
CA SER A 64 3.88 2.61 -3.71
C SER A 64 3.47 1.44 -2.80
N PHE A 65 2.27 0.93 -3.02
CA PHE A 65 1.58 0.02 -2.12
C PHE A 65 2.42 -1.24 -1.86
N TRP A 66 2.71 -1.52 -0.58
CA TRP A 66 3.37 -2.75 -0.15
C TRP A 66 2.34 -3.71 0.45
N GLY A 67 1.77 -4.57 -0.38
CA GLY A 67 0.62 -5.40 -0.05
C GLY A 67 0.93 -6.88 0.14
N ASP A 68 2.11 -7.33 -0.25
CA ASP A 68 2.55 -8.71 -0.18
C ASP A 68 3.93 -8.80 0.51
N MET A 69 3.93 -9.14 1.80
CA MET A 69 5.18 -9.32 2.56
C MET A 69 5.96 -10.59 2.17
N SER A 70 5.34 -11.52 1.43
CA SER A 70 6.02 -12.69 0.88
C SER A 70 6.83 -12.35 -0.38
N ASN A 71 6.64 -11.15 -0.95
CA ASN A 71 7.26 -10.69 -2.19
C ASN A 71 7.06 -11.64 -3.38
N SER A 72 5.84 -12.19 -3.55
CA SER A 72 5.56 -13.20 -4.57
C SER A 72 5.37 -12.62 -5.97
N GLY A 73 5.17 -11.29 -6.10
CA GLY A 73 5.00 -10.60 -7.38
C GLY A 73 6.25 -10.60 -8.27
N SER A 74 6.05 -10.54 -9.60
CA SER A 74 7.15 -10.56 -10.57
C SER A 74 8.06 -9.33 -10.49
N SER A 75 7.51 -8.17 -10.09
CA SER A 75 8.25 -6.90 -10.01
C SER A 75 9.43 -6.97 -9.04
N TYR A 76 9.35 -7.79 -7.99
CA TYR A 76 10.47 -7.98 -7.06
C TYR A 76 11.72 -8.53 -7.75
N LYS A 77 11.56 -9.29 -8.84
CA LYS A 77 12.65 -9.77 -9.68
C LYS A 77 12.93 -8.82 -10.84
N GLU A 78 11.90 -8.36 -11.54
CA GLU A 78 12.03 -7.53 -12.75
C GLU A 78 12.61 -6.13 -12.44
N ASN A 79 12.21 -5.54 -11.32
CA ASN A 79 12.62 -4.21 -10.88
C ASN A 79 13.72 -4.24 -9.82
N CYS A 80 14.30 -5.40 -9.51
CA CYS A 80 15.32 -5.55 -8.47
C CYS A 80 16.55 -4.65 -8.66
N HIS A 81 16.83 -4.16 -9.86
CA HIS A 81 17.94 -3.24 -10.13
C HIS A 81 17.51 -1.83 -10.56
N ARG A 82 16.19 -1.57 -10.62
CA ARG A 82 15.62 -0.33 -11.16
C ARG A 82 15.21 0.63 -10.04
N ASP A 83 14.82 0.10 -8.89
CA ASP A 83 14.47 0.89 -7.71
C ASP A 83 15.73 1.39 -6.97
N PRO A 84 15.94 2.72 -6.82
CA PRO A 84 17.12 3.29 -6.16
C PRO A 84 17.08 3.19 -4.64
N PHE A 85 15.91 2.95 -4.02
CA PHE A 85 15.77 2.89 -2.57
C PHE A 85 15.74 1.46 -2.05
N TYR A 86 15.09 0.57 -2.79
CA TYR A 86 14.84 -0.80 -2.34
C TYR A 86 15.39 -1.87 -3.27
N GLY A 87 15.91 -1.48 -4.43
CA GLY A 87 16.63 -2.38 -5.31
C GLY A 87 17.96 -2.85 -4.72
N ILE A 88 18.51 -3.88 -5.36
CA ILE A 88 19.81 -4.46 -5.07
C ILE A 88 20.86 -3.97 -6.07
N PRO A 89 22.14 -3.86 -5.66
CA PRO A 89 23.22 -3.51 -6.56
C PRO A 89 23.30 -4.43 -7.78
N LYS A 90 23.55 -3.88 -8.98
CA LYS A 90 23.66 -4.63 -10.25
C LYS A 90 24.68 -5.78 -10.26
N ARG A 91 25.63 -5.77 -9.32
CA ARG A 91 26.66 -6.82 -9.16
C ARG A 91 26.17 -8.04 -8.37
N ILE A 92 24.99 -7.97 -7.77
CA ILE A 92 24.39 -9.04 -6.95
C ILE A 92 23.20 -9.55 -7.75
N SER A 93 23.07 -10.87 -7.94
CA SER A 93 21.90 -11.41 -8.64
C SER A 93 20.66 -11.37 -7.74
N TYR A 94 19.47 -11.39 -8.34
CA TYR A 94 18.23 -11.54 -7.58
C TYR A 94 18.25 -12.80 -6.71
N GLU A 95 18.74 -13.94 -7.23
CA GLU A 95 18.75 -15.20 -6.49
C GLU A 95 19.64 -15.16 -5.24
N ASP A 96 20.74 -14.39 -5.28
CA ASP A 96 21.65 -14.20 -4.13
C ASP A 96 21.09 -13.27 -3.05
N ALA A 97 20.08 -12.47 -3.41
CA ALA A 97 19.56 -11.40 -2.58
C ALA A 97 18.07 -11.53 -2.24
N LYS A 98 17.32 -12.47 -2.84
CA LYS A 98 15.87 -12.60 -2.63
C LYS A 98 15.51 -12.68 -1.15
N ASP A 99 16.27 -13.46 -0.37
CA ASP A 99 16.15 -13.59 1.10
C ASP A 99 16.41 -12.31 1.89
N LYS A 100 17.08 -11.33 1.27
CA LYS A 100 17.37 -10.02 1.86
C LYS A 100 16.39 -8.94 1.37
N ILE A 101 15.82 -9.14 0.18
CA ILE A 101 14.71 -8.34 -0.36
C ILE A 101 13.42 -8.67 0.40
N HIS A 102 13.27 -9.92 0.84
CA HIS A 102 12.35 -10.33 1.89
C HIS A 102 12.68 -9.50 3.13
N ARG A 103 12.07 -8.32 3.23
CA ARG A 103 11.96 -7.53 4.44
C ARG A 103 11.12 -8.37 5.40
N ILE A 104 11.64 -9.50 5.89
CA ILE A 104 11.05 -10.28 6.99
C ILE A 104 11.22 -9.37 8.18
N THR A 105 10.29 -8.45 8.24
CA THR A 105 10.33 -7.31 9.10
C THR A 105 10.17 -7.90 10.49
N LEU A 106 10.95 -7.38 11.43
CA LEU A 106 10.69 -7.57 12.85
C LEU A 106 9.23 -7.23 13.23
N TYR A 107 8.44 -6.67 12.32
CA TYR A 107 7.01 -6.52 12.41
C TYR A 107 6.23 -7.85 12.36
N ALA A 108 6.54 -8.78 11.45
CA ALA A 108 5.78 -10.03 11.28
C ALA A 108 6.01 -11.05 12.41
N GLN A 109 7.20 -11.08 13.04
CA GLN A 109 7.51 -11.94 14.21
C GLN A 109 7.10 -13.43 14.08
N GLY A 110 7.14 -13.99 12.88
CA GLY A 110 6.76 -15.39 12.63
C GLY A 110 5.28 -15.64 12.35
N GLU A 111 4.48 -14.57 12.23
CA GLU A 111 3.15 -14.63 11.65
C GLU A 111 3.19 -15.13 10.21
N ASP A 112 2.10 -15.76 9.79
CA ASP A 112 1.92 -16.18 8.40
C ASP A 112 1.97 -14.96 7.47
N LEU A 113 2.92 -14.94 6.53
CA LEU A 113 3.06 -13.86 5.55
C LEU A 113 1.86 -13.76 4.62
N TYR A 114 1.00 -14.78 4.57
CA TYR A 114 -0.26 -14.77 3.82
C TYR A 114 -1.46 -14.29 4.65
N ASN A 115 -1.26 -13.93 5.93
CA ASN A 115 -2.31 -13.33 6.75
C ASN A 115 -2.84 -12.05 6.07
N PRO A 116 -4.15 -11.95 5.76
CA PRO A 116 -4.72 -10.80 5.05
C PRO A 116 -4.53 -9.43 5.69
N TYR A 117 -4.37 -9.35 7.02
CA TYR A 117 -4.11 -8.08 7.68
C TYR A 117 -2.62 -7.69 7.68
N LEU A 118 -1.75 -8.65 7.38
CA LEU A 118 -0.30 -8.44 7.22
C LEU A 118 0.04 -8.20 5.74
N SER A 119 -0.54 -9.00 4.85
CA SER A 119 -0.40 -8.92 3.40
C SER A 119 -1.77 -8.81 2.73
N PRO A 120 -2.32 -7.59 2.63
CA PRO A 120 -3.67 -7.36 2.10
C PRO A 120 -3.89 -7.81 0.65
N CYS A 121 -2.83 -8.02 -0.13
CA CYS A 121 -2.95 -8.66 -1.45
C CYS A 121 -3.65 -10.03 -1.38
N PHE A 122 -3.63 -10.71 -0.23
CA PHE A 122 -4.32 -12.00 -0.03
C PHE A 122 -5.71 -11.87 0.62
N GLY A 123 -6.13 -10.67 1.03
CA GLY A 123 -7.46 -10.40 1.60
C GLY A 123 -8.54 -10.08 0.57
N SER A 124 -9.79 -9.90 1.01
CA SER A 124 -10.87 -9.39 0.15
C SER A 124 -10.95 -7.86 0.26
N PHE A 125 -11.18 -7.19 -0.87
CA PHE A 125 -11.51 -5.77 -0.95
C PHE A 125 -13.01 -5.52 -1.20
N ALA A 126 -13.88 -6.51 -0.95
CA ALA A 126 -15.33 -6.28 -0.99
C ALA A 126 -15.74 -5.13 -0.07
N ASP A 127 -16.71 -4.33 -0.54
CA ASP A 127 -17.22 -3.13 0.13
C ASP A 127 -16.17 -2.05 0.41
N PHE A 128 -15.02 -2.09 -0.26
CA PHE A 128 -14.00 -1.06 -0.06
C PHE A 128 -14.45 0.33 -0.53
N PRO A 129 -13.89 1.38 0.10
CA PRO A 129 -14.09 2.74 -0.36
C PRO A 129 -13.40 2.99 -1.71
N LYS A 130 -13.76 4.11 -2.35
CA LYS A 130 -13.09 4.59 -3.57
C LYS A 130 -11.58 4.57 -3.36
N THR A 131 -10.85 3.86 -4.21
CA THR A 131 -9.41 3.62 -4.01
C THR A 131 -8.58 4.16 -5.17
N ILE A 132 -7.57 4.96 -4.86
CA ILE A 132 -6.59 5.47 -5.83
C ILE A 132 -5.23 4.85 -5.50
N LEU A 133 -4.70 4.04 -6.41
CA LEU A 133 -3.35 3.50 -6.33
C LEU A 133 -2.41 4.33 -7.20
N VAL A 134 -1.23 4.60 -6.69
CA VAL A 134 -0.15 5.28 -7.41
C VAL A 134 1.11 4.45 -7.28
N CYS A 135 1.69 4.06 -8.40
CA CYS A 135 2.95 3.34 -8.44
C CYS A 135 3.82 3.83 -9.60
N GLY A 136 5.08 3.45 -9.58
CA GLY A 136 5.98 3.67 -10.69
C GLY A 136 6.45 2.37 -11.32
N SER A 137 6.76 2.38 -12.62
CA SER A 137 7.16 1.16 -13.33
C SER A 137 8.55 0.65 -12.99
N ALA A 138 9.34 1.40 -12.22
CA ALA A 138 10.61 0.97 -11.63
C ALA A 138 10.51 0.66 -10.12
N ASP A 139 9.32 0.77 -9.51
CA ASP A 139 9.09 0.40 -8.10
C ASP A 139 9.28 -1.10 -7.91
N LEU A 140 10.05 -1.48 -6.88
CA LEU A 140 10.24 -2.88 -6.53
C LEU A 140 8.91 -3.61 -6.25
N GLY A 141 7.98 -2.94 -5.58
CA GLY A 141 6.67 -3.48 -5.18
C GLY A 141 5.54 -3.22 -6.18
N GLN A 142 5.85 -2.90 -7.45
CA GLN A 142 4.82 -2.56 -8.45
C GLN A 142 3.73 -3.65 -8.55
N SER A 143 4.10 -4.94 -8.56
CA SER A 143 3.14 -6.05 -8.67
C SER A 143 2.08 -6.05 -7.56
N ASP A 144 2.38 -5.55 -6.37
CA ASP A 144 1.42 -5.47 -5.26
C ASP A 144 0.29 -4.49 -5.59
N SER A 145 0.65 -3.34 -6.18
CA SER A 145 -0.31 -2.32 -6.64
C SER A 145 -1.22 -2.88 -7.73
N PHE A 146 -0.67 -3.63 -8.68
CA PHE A 146 -1.45 -4.28 -9.74
C PHE A 146 -2.36 -5.37 -9.17
N THR A 147 -1.87 -6.18 -8.25
CA THR A 147 -2.67 -7.23 -7.58
C THR A 147 -3.86 -6.63 -6.84
N ALA A 148 -3.64 -5.57 -6.07
CA ALA A 148 -4.72 -4.86 -5.38
C ALA A 148 -5.71 -4.22 -6.37
N TYR A 149 -5.21 -3.56 -7.41
CA TYR A 149 -6.04 -2.94 -8.45
C TYR A 149 -6.98 -3.96 -9.10
N GLU A 150 -6.47 -5.09 -9.57
CA GLU A 150 -7.30 -6.12 -10.21
C GLU A 150 -8.36 -6.68 -9.26
N LYS A 151 -8.00 -6.90 -7.98
CA LYS A 151 -8.95 -7.39 -6.97
C LYS A 151 -10.05 -6.39 -6.68
N LEU A 152 -9.69 -5.14 -6.38
CA LEU A 152 -10.63 -4.03 -6.19
C LEU A 152 -11.59 -3.89 -7.37
N LYS A 153 -11.07 -3.94 -8.61
CA LYS A 153 -11.89 -3.90 -9.83
C LYS A 153 -12.83 -5.10 -9.93
N SER A 154 -12.35 -6.31 -9.63
CA SER A 154 -13.16 -7.53 -9.68
C SER A 154 -14.28 -7.55 -8.62
N GLU A 155 -14.08 -6.86 -7.50
CA GLU A 155 -15.03 -6.73 -6.40
C GLU A 155 -15.94 -5.49 -6.55
N GLY A 156 -15.90 -4.81 -7.70
CA GLY A 156 -16.83 -3.72 -8.03
C GLY A 156 -16.49 -2.37 -7.41
N VAL A 157 -15.29 -2.20 -6.85
CA VAL A 157 -14.87 -0.96 -6.17
C VAL A 157 -14.49 0.11 -7.19
N GLU A 158 -14.93 1.35 -6.96
CA GLU A 158 -14.48 2.51 -7.75
C GLU A 158 -12.98 2.71 -7.55
N THR A 159 -12.19 2.34 -8.56
CA THR A 159 -10.75 2.18 -8.41
C THR A 159 -9.99 2.80 -9.58
N TYR A 160 -8.91 3.50 -9.25
CA TYR A 160 -8.00 4.14 -10.20
C TYR A 160 -6.56 3.67 -9.96
N LEU A 161 -5.85 3.32 -11.03
CA LEU A 161 -4.41 3.08 -11.00
C LEU A 161 -3.70 4.18 -11.77
N LEU A 162 -2.81 4.90 -11.09
CA LEU A 162 -1.92 5.91 -11.67
C LEU A 162 -0.51 5.31 -11.73
N ASP A 163 -0.20 4.63 -12.83
CA ASP A 163 1.12 4.02 -13.07
C ASP A 163 2.02 5.00 -13.84
N TYR A 164 3.18 5.31 -13.27
CA TYR A 164 4.12 6.29 -13.81
C TYR A 164 5.38 5.62 -14.35
N GLU A 165 5.60 5.80 -15.65
CA GLU A 165 6.72 5.19 -16.35
C GLU A 165 8.08 5.65 -15.79
N ASN A 166 8.97 4.68 -15.52
CA ASN A 166 10.31 4.86 -14.94
C ASN A 166 10.36 5.54 -13.56
N MET A 167 9.23 5.70 -12.88
CA MET A 167 9.21 6.18 -11.51
C MET A 167 9.49 5.04 -10.53
N PHE A 168 10.15 5.39 -9.43
CA PHE A 168 10.55 4.47 -8.36
C PHE A 168 9.66 4.59 -7.13
N HIS A 169 9.90 3.74 -6.13
CA HIS A 169 9.17 3.76 -4.87
C HIS A 169 9.16 5.14 -4.20
N ASP A 170 7.96 5.63 -3.89
CA ASP A 170 7.71 6.93 -3.27
C ASP A 170 8.23 8.16 -4.02
N PHE A 171 8.35 8.08 -5.36
CA PHE A 171 8.79 9.22 -6.17
C PHE A 171 7.98 10.51 -5.93
N GLN A 172 6.68 10.39 -5.60
CA GLN A 172 5.78 11.52 -5.34
C GLN A 172 6.24 12.40 -4.17
N MET A 173 7.07 11.88 -3.27
CA MET A 173 7.66 12.65 -2.17
C MET A 173 8.70 13.68 -2.67
N LEU A 174 9.25 13.48 -3.86
CA LEU A 174 10.23 14.39 -4.47
C LEU A 174 9.52 15.47 -5.28
N LYS A 175 9.19 16.59 -4.61
CA LYS A 175 8.43 17.72 -5.19
C LYS A 175 9.04 18.39 -6.43
N PHE A 176 10.33 18.15 -6.69
CA PHE A 176 11.01 18.69 -7.87
C PHE A 176 10.72 17.90 -9.16
N LEU A 177 10.24 16.66 -9.06
CA LEU A 177 9.84 15.88 -10.23
C LEU A 177 8.51 16.40 -10.81
N PRO A 178 8.42 16.60 -12.14
CA PRO A 178 7.16 16.93 -12.81
C PRO A 178 6.04 15.89 -12.54
N GLU A 179 6.40 14.61 -12.51
CA GLU A 179 5.52 13.48 -12.25
C GLU A 179 4.85 13.61 -10.88
N SER A 180 5.58 13.99 -9.84
CA SER A 180 5.04 14.20 -8.50
C SER A 180 3.95 15.28 -8.47
N ARG A 181 4.14 16.38 -9.23
CA ARG A 181 3.10 17.41 -9.37
C ARG A 181 1.88 16.88 -10.12
N ASN A 182 2.11 16.05 -11.13
CA ASN A 182 1.04 15.42 -11.90
C ASN A 182 0.21 14.46 -11.02
N VAL A 183 0.85 13.65 -10.15
CA VAL A 183 0.19 12.76 -9.19
C VAL A 183 -0.84 13.52 -8.36
N PHE A 184 -0.43 14.59 -7.67
CA PHE A 184 -1.34 15.35 -6.80
C PHE A 184 -2.42 16.09 -7.57
N LYS A 185 -2.14 16.55 -8.80
CA LYS A 185 -3.16 17.12 -9.68
C LYS A 185 -4.22 16.05 -10.02
N ARG A 186 -3.79 14.86 -10.45
CA ARG A 186 -4.69 13.75 -10.80
C ARG A 186 -5.52 13.27 -9.62
N ILE A 187 -4.92 13.15 -8.44
CA ILE A 187 -5.65 12.80 -7.21
C ILE A 187 -6.73 13.84 -6.91
N LYS A 188 -6.40 15.14 -7.01
CA LYS A 188 -7.37 16.22 -6.82
C LYS A 188 -8.53 16.10 -7.80
N ASP A 189 -8.24 15.88 -9.08
CA ASP A 189 -9.26 15.76 -10.12
C ASP A 189 -10.19 14.53 -9.91
N ILE A 190 -9.72 13.48 -9.23
CA ILE A 190 -10.51 12.27 -8.92
C ILE A 190 -11.34 12.42 -7.63
N ILE A 191 -10.79 13.10 -6.62
CA ILE A 191 -11.43 13.25 -5.30
C ILE A 191 -12.47 14.37 -5.28
N GLN A 192 -12.27 15.41 -6.10
CA GLN A 192 -13.25 16.48 -6.19
C GLN A 192 -14.56 15.97 -6.82
N PRO A 193 -15.74 16.32 -6.24
CA PRO A 193 -17.04 15.94 -6.78
C PRO A 193 -17.34 16.57 -8.13
#